data_AF-G2NH44-F1
#
_entry.id   AF-G2NH44-F1
#
_cell.length_a   1.000
_cell.length_b   1.000
_cell.length_c   1.000
_cell.angle_alpha   90.00
_cell.angle_beta   90.00
_cell.angle_gamma   90.00
#
_symmetry.space_group_name_H-M   'P 1'
#
loop_
_entity.id
_entity.type
_entity.pdbx_description
1 polymer ?
#
loop_
_entity_poly.entity_id
_entity_poly.type
_entity_poly.pdbx_seq_one_letter_code
_entity_poly.pdbx_strand_id
1 'polypeptide(L)'
;MSERPPQRTPNRRLAALIAEAGFSHAGLARRVDQLGLEHGLDLRYDKTSVTRWLRGQQPRGTTPALIAEVFTRRLGRRLSAQDLGLDACAPVYAGLEFAATPAEAVDIVSGLWRKDSGSHAELRKIAFTPAGLVVPSRDWLIGRADEWVGRGESAASTAGGTGLPGPRPPAEAHGPRAADGAHPTAGTLSGPPPGAGGHLAAPGPAHAPGHAHGPGAHGVRPGSRGPAPTRPPGAPGAAHPVVPRQRGAERGSGQRVGSGDIAALHSVGDLFRALDHAYGGGHARQALVRYLEHEAEPMLRGTYGEAVGRRLFSAAADLTRLAGWTSYDIAAHGLAQRYFVQALRLAQAAGDRAYGSFVLITMSRQAVYLGHGREAVQLARVAQQGIGSSAPPVVMALLHAVEARGHGVLGETRACVAALVRAERALQSARPGDDAPHWARPFDEAQLADEFGHCHRDLQQYRAAAQHAERSLQLRAPAYARSRLFCRVVLATARLGLGELDQACLLGAEAAQQASEMRSVRATEYVRDFERRLEPYRDAVAVRGYRDRVAALG
;
A
#
# COMPACT_ATOMS: atom_id res chain seq x y z
N MET A 1 -48.86 18.14 -6.06
CA MET A 1 -49.36 16.79 -5.72
C MET A 1 -48.22 16.05 -5.04
N SER A 2 -48.41 15.51 -3.82
CA SER A 2 -47.36 14.70 -3.19
C SER A 2 -47.26 13.36 -3.88
N GLU A 3 -46.06 13.02 -4.39
CA GLU A 3 -45.79 11.68 -4.90
C GLU A 3 -45.99 10.66 -3.77
N ARG A 4 -46.80 9.62 -4.03
CA ARG A 4 -46.91 8.49 -3.10
C ARG A 4 -45.54 7.80 -3.04
N PRO A 5 -44.97 7.55 -1.84
CA PRO A 5 -43.75 6.77 -1.75
C PRO A 5 -43.96 5.39 -2.38
N PRO A 6 -42.96 4.84 -3.10
CA PRO A 6 -43.12 3.60 -3.84
C PRO A 6 -43.55 2.45 -2.91
N GLN A 7 -44.57 1.69 -3.33
CA GLN A 7 -45.04 0.52 -2.60
C GLN A 7 -43.91 -0.51 -2.48
N ARG A 8 -43.45 -0.74 -1.25
CA ARG A 8 -42.38 -1.70 -0.97
C ARG A 8 -42.95 -3.11 -0.89
N THR A 9 -42.45 -4.00 -1.74
CA THR A 9 -42.83 -5.42 -1.74
C THR A 9 -42.35 -6.10 -0.46
N PRO A 10 -43.21 -6.81 0.29
CA PRO A 10 -42.79 -7.54 1.49
C PRO A 10 -41.75 -8.63 1.18
N ASN A 11 -40.69 -8.70 1.98
CA ASN A 11 -39.62 -9.68 1.80
C ASN A 11 -40.02 -11.04 2.38
N ARG A 12 -40.66 -11.87 1.53
CA ARG A 12 -41.08 -13.23 1.87
C ARG A 12 -39.92 -14.21 2.08
N ARG A 13 -38.75 -13.98 1.47
CA ARG A 13 -37.56 -14.85 1.64
C ARG A 13 -36.98 -14.73 3.04
N LEU A 14 -36.78 -13.50 3.51
CA LEU A 14 -36.36 -13.24 4.89
C LEU A 14 -37.38 -13.77 5.91
N ALA A 15 -38.68 -13.63 5.64
CA ALA A 15 -39.73 -14.16 6.51
C ALA A 15 -39.64 -15.69 6.69
N ALA A 16 -39.45 -16.43 5.59
CA ALA A 16 -39.29 -17.88 5.62
C ALA A 16 -38.05 -18.31 6.40
N LEU A 17 -36.90 -17.66 6.15
CA LEU A 17 -35.65 -17.98 6.86
C LEU A 17 -35.72 -17.63 8.36
N ILE A 18 -36.37 -16.54 8.75
CA ILE A 18 -36.62 -16.21 10.18
C ILE A 18 -37.36 -17.34 10.89
N ALA A 19 -38.40 -17.89 10.23
CA ALA A 19 -39.17 -19.01 10.76
C ALA A 19 -38.34 -20.29 10.85
N GLU A 20 -37.62 -20.65 9.77
CA GLU A 20 -36.72 -21.83 9.72
C GLU A 20 -35.63 -21.80 10.80
N ALA A 21 -35.00 -20.63 11.01
CA ALA A 21 -33.96 -20.44 12.01
C ALA A 21 -34.47 -20.38 13.46
N GLY A 22 -35.78 -20.23 13.66
CA GLY A 22 -36.40 -20.02 14.97
C GLY A 22 -36.01 -18.68 15.61
N PHE A 23 -35.80 -17.62 14.82
CA PHE A 23 -35.44 -16.31 15.35
C PHE A 23 -36.69 -15.46 15.68
N SER A 24 -36.72 -14.85 16.87
CA SER A 24 -37.58 -13.69 17.10
C SER A 24 -36.96 -12.44 16.47
N HIS A 25 -37.75 -11.42 16.11
CA HIS A 25 -37.23 -10.20 15.49
C HIS A 25 -36.15 -9.51 16.37
N ALA A 26 -36.36 -9.45 17.69
CA ALA A 26 -35.36 -8.94 18.63
C ALA A 26 -34.16 -9.89 18.82
N GLY A 27 -34.34 -11.19 18.58
CA GLY A 27 -33.27 -12.20 18.62
C GLY A 27 -32.38 -12.19 17.37
N LEU A 28 -32.93 -11.83 16.20
CA LEU A 28 -32.16 -11.57 14.99
C LEU A 28 -31.40 -10.25 15.11
N ALA A 29 -32.08 -9.17 15.49
CA ALA A 29 -31.47 -7.84 15.62
C ALA A 29 -30.23 -7.86 16.53
N ARG A 30 -30.35 -8.42 17.75
CA ARG A 30 -29.21 -8.58 18.68
C ARG A 30 -28.05 -9.40 18.11
N ARG A 31 -28.31 -10.40 17.27
CA ARG A 31 -27.25 -11.20 16.63
C ARG A 31 -26.57 -10.45 15.50
N VAL A 32 -27.32 -9.63 14.76
CA VAL A 32 -26.75 -8.74 13.73
C VAL A 32 -25.90 -7.66 14.38
N ASP A 33 -26.32 -7.11 15.52
CA ASP A 33 -25.54 -6.13 16.28
C ASP A 33 -24.30 -6.75 16.93
N GLN A 34 -24.43 -7.94 17.56
CA GLN A 34 -23.29 -8.69 18.11
C GLN A 34 -22.28 -9.02 17.01
N LEU A 35 -22.74 -9.53 15.87
CA LEU A 35 -21.86 -9.83 14.74
C LEU A 35 -21.28 -8.54 14.15
N GLY A 36 -22.04 -7.44 14.12
CA GLY A 36 -21.54 -6.10 13.82
C GLY A 36 -20.35 -5.73 14.71
N LEU A 37 -20.48 -5.91 16.02
CA LEU A 37 -19.43 -5.67 17.00
C LEU A 37 -18.19 -6.57 16.78
N GLU A 38 -18.39 -7.87 16.50
CA GLU A 38 -17.32 -8.81 16.10
C GLU A 38 -16.57 -8.31 14.84
N HIS A 39 -17.27 -7.60 13.95
CA HIS A 39 -16.77 -6.96 12.75
C HIS A 39 -16.43 -5.46 12.92
N GLY A 40 -16.36 -4.94 14.14
CA GLY A 40 -15.97 -3.56 14.46
C GLY A 40 -16.95 -2.47 13.98
N LEU A 41 -18.23 -2.80 13.85
CA LEU A 41 -19.31 -1.91 13.44
C LEU A 41 -20.24 -1.59 14.63
N ASP A 42 -20.41 -0.32 14.99
CA ASP A 42 -21.43 0.12 15.96
C ASP A 42 -22.81 0.08 15.29
N LEU A 43 -23.45 -1.09 15.35
CA LEU A 43 -24.80 -1.34 14.88
C LEU A 43 -25.77 -1.34 16.07
N ARG A 44 -26.94 -0.74 15.86
CA ARG A 44 -27.99 -0.61 16.88
C ARG A 44 -29.36 -0.91 16.27
N TYR A 45 -29.53 -2.14 15.79
CA TYR A 45 -30.78 -2.61 15.23
C TYR A 45 -31.71 -3.17 16.31
N ASP A 46 -33.01 -2.97 16.09
CA ASP A 46 -34.04 -3.44 17.00
C ASP A 46 -35.08 -4.32 16.26
N LYS A 47 -36.11 -4.76 16.99
CA LYS A 47 -37.25 -5.48 16.40
C LYS A 47 -37.94 -4.67 15.29
N THR A 48 -37.89 -3.33 15.36
CA THR A 48 -38.50 -2.42 14.38
C THR A 48 -37.69 -2.40 13.08
N SER A 49 -36.36 -2.46 13.14
CA SER A 49 -35.50 -2.61 11.96
C SER A 49 -35.78 -3.90 11.21
N VAL A 50 -35.85 -5.04 11.91
CA VAL A 50 -36.23 -6.33 11.29
C VAL A 50 -37.64 -6.27 10.68
N THR A 51 -38.59 -5.63 11.36
CA THR A 51 -39.95 -5.43 10.85
C THR A 51 -39.97 -4.54 9.59
N ARG A 52 -39.07 -3.54 9.49
CA ARG A 52 -38.89 -2.73 8.27
C ARG A 52 -38.28 -3.54 7.14
N TRP A 53 -37.30 -4.41 7.41
CA TRP A 53 -36.71 -5.31 6.41
C TRP A 53 -37.74 -6.29 5.82
N LEU A 54 -38.60 -6.87 6.67
CA LEU A 54 -39.73 -7.70 6.25
C LEU A 54 -40.76 -6.93 5.41
N ARG A 55 -40.91 -5.62 5.62
CA ARG A 55 -41.73 -4.72 4.78
C ARG A 55 -40.98 -4.20 3.53
N GLY A 56 -39.88 -4.84 3.13
CA GLY A 56 -39.14 -4.51 1.91
C GLY A 56 -38.20 -3.31 2.01
N GLN A 57 -37.86 -2.83 3.22
CA GLN A 57 -36.78 -1.86 3.37
C GLN A 57 -35.43 -2.57 3.30
N GLN A 58 -34.60 -2.22 2.31
CA GLN A 58 -33.24 -2.77 2.25
C GLN A 58 -32.36 -2.23 3.40
N PRO A 59 -31.64 -3.10 4.14
CA PRO A 59 -30.57 -2.68 5.03
C PRO A 59 -29.43 -2.07 4.21
N ARG A 60 -28.74 -1.06 4.76
CA ARG A 60 -27.65 -0.36 4.05
C ARG A 60 -26.29 -0.95 4.39
N GLY A 61 -25.33 -0.75 3.48
CA GLY A 61 -23.92 -1.10 3.70
C GLY A 61 -23.70 -2.61 3.87
N THR A 62 -23.02 -2.98 4.95
CA THR A 62 -22.58 -4.35 5.23
C THR A 62 -23.67 -5.24 5.82
N THR A 63 -24.74 -4.64 6.35
CA THR A 63 -25.81 -5.31 7.09
C THR A 63 -26.46 -6.49 6.33
N PRO A 64 -26.72 -6.45 5.01
CA PRO A 64 -27.26 -7.62 4.30
C PRO A 64 -26.36 -8.86 4.38
N ALA A 65 -25.03 -8.69 4.33
CA ALA A 65 -24.08 -9.79 4.50
C ALA A 65 -23.99 -10.27 5.96
N LEU A 66 -24.09 -9.37 6.95
CA LEU A 66 -24.13 -9.75 8.36
C LEU A 66 -25.40 -10.54 8.70
N ILE A 67 -26.56 -10.13 8.16
CA ILE A 67 -27.80 -10.91 8.32
C ILE A 67 -27.61 -12.30 7.70
N ALA A 68 -27.09 -12.39 6.46
CA ALA A 68 -26.83 -13.67 5.79
C ALA A 68 -25.84 -14.57 6.55
N GLU A 69 -24.81 -14.01 7.17
CA GLU A 69 -23.86 -14.70 8.04
C GLU A 69 -24.52 -15.21 9.34
N VAL A 70 -25.39 -14.41 9.98
CA VAL A 70 -26.18 -14.87 11.15
C VAL A 70 -27.05 -16.08 10.81
N PHE A 71 -27.68 -16.10 9.63
CA PHE A 71 -28.43 -17.27 9.16
C PHE A 71 -27.52 -18.44 8.78
N THR A 72 -26.38 -18.18 8.14
CA THR A 72 -25.39 -19.21 7.79
C THR A 72 -24.88 -19.96 9.02
N ARG A 73 -24.45 -19.22 10.06
CA ARG A 73 -24.03 -19.79 11.36
C ARG A 73 -25.15 -20.56 12.06
N ARG A 74 -26.41 -20.15 11.89
CA ARG A 74 -27.57 -20.76 12.57
C ARG A 74 -28.10 -22.02 11.87
N LEU A 75 -28.08 -22.05 10.54
CA LEU A 75 -28.67 -23.10 9.72
C LEU A 75 -27.64 -24.11 9.18
N GLY A 76 -26.34 -23.87 9.38
CA GLY A 76 -25.28 -24.79 8.96
C GLY A 76 -25.07 -24.88 7.44
N ARG A 77 -25.73 -24.02 6.67
CA ARG A 77 -25.62 -23.93 5.20
C ARG A 77 -25.28 -22.51 4.78
N ARG A 78 -24.43 -22.36 3.75
CA ARG A 78 -24.01 -21.05 3.23
C ARG A 78 -25.20 -20.32 2.60
N LEU A 79 -25.49 -19.12 3.09
CA LEU A 79 -26.53 -18.24 2.57
C LEU A 79 -25.92 -16.89 2.21
N SER A 80 -26.39 -16.31 1.11
CA SER A 80 -26.03 -14.97 0.62
C SER A 80 -27.15 -13.97 0.90
N ALA A 81 -26.85 -12.66 0.82
CA ALA A 81 -27.87 -11.62 0.94
C ALA A 81 -29.04 -11.80 -0.07
N GLN A 82 -28.75 -12.31 -1.27
CA GLN A 82 -29.74 -12.57 -2.32
C GLN A 82 -30.70 -13.72 -1.94
N ASP A 83 -30.21 -14.75 -1.24
CA ASP A 83 -31.05 -15.86 -0.74
C ASP A 83 -32.07 -15.36 0.30
N LEU A 84 -31.69 -14.33 1.06
CA LEU A 84 -32.56 -13.62 1.99
C LEU A 84 -33.49 -12.59 1.32
N GLY A 85 -33.41 -12.40 0.00
CA GLY A 85 -34.14 -11.35 -0.71
C GLY A 85 -33.67 -9.91 -0.40
N LEU A 86 -32.42 -9.79 0.05
CA LEU A 86 -31.76 -8.51 0.32
C LEU A 86 -30.82 -8.12 -0.84
N ASP A 87 -30.48 -6.84 -0.92
CA ASP A 87 -29.55 -6.33 -1.93
C ASP A 87 -28.21 -7.07 -1.89
N ALA A 88 -27.69 -7.40 -3.08
CA ALA A 88 -26.46 -8.16 -3.22
C ALA A 88 -25.25 -7.36 -2.72
N CYS A 89 -24.51 -7.93 -1.77
CA CYS A 89 -23.19 -7.45 -1.38
C CYS A 89 -22.25 -8.65 -1.16
N ALA A 90 -20.94 -8.41 -1.33
CA ALA A 90 -19.94 -9.45 -1.12
C ALA A 90 -19.99 -9.96 0.35
N PRO A 91 -19.82 -11.28 0.60
CA PRO A 91 -19.71 -11.79 1.96
C PRO A 91 -18.60 -11.06 2.73
N VAL A 92 -18.82 -10.81 4.03
CA VAL A 92 -17.97 -9.91 4.82
C VAL A 92 -16.48 -10.33 4.79
N TYR A 93 -16.23 -11.64 4.79
CA TYR A 93 -14.88 -12.23 4.74
C TYR A 93 -14.37 -12.64 3.34
N ALA A 94 -15.18 -12.62 2.28
CA ALA A 94 -14.74 -13.13 0.98
C ALA A 94 -13.62 -12.24 0.37
N GLY A 95 -12.46 -12.81 0.09
CA GLY A 95 -11.22 -12.11 -0.29
C GLY A 95 -10.36 -11.65 0.90
N LEU A 96 -10.76 -11.94 2.15
CA LEU A 96 -9.98 -11.72 3.37
C LEU A 96 -9.39 -13.03 3.92
N GLU A 97 -9.60 -14.16 3.23
CA GLU A 97 -8.94 -15.42 3.55
C GLU A 97 -7.43 -15.30 3.31
N PHE A 98 -6.62 -15.69 4.29
CA PHE A 98 -5.18 -15.81 4.15
C PHE A 98 -4.86 -17.24 3.72
N ALA A 99 -4.67 -17.43 2.41
CA ALA A 99 -4.56 -18.75 1.78
C ALA A 99 -3.52 -19.66 2.46
N ALA A 100 -3.77 -20.96 2.50
CA ALA A 100 -2.78 -21.93 2.98
C ALA A 100 -1.61 -22.07 1.99
N THR A 101 -1.89 -22.06 0.68
CA THR A 101 -0.88 -22.32 -0.37
C THR A 101 -0.70 -21.16 -1.36
N PRO A 102 0.43 -21.10 -2.09
CA PRO A 102 0.63 -20.10 -3.15
C PRO A 102 -0.37 -20.24 -4.30
N ALA A 103 -0.77 -21.46 -4.65
CA ALA A 103 -1.74 -21.72 -5.71
C ALA A 103 -3.13 -21.18 -5.36
N GLU A 104 -3.59 -21.44 -4.14
CA GLU A 104 -4.84 -20.89 -3.60
C GLU A 104 -4.79 -19.34 -3.52
N ALA A 105 -3.64 -18.76 -3.12
CA ALA A 105 -3.46 -17.31 -3.13
C ALA A 105 -3.61 -16.71 -4.54
N VAL A 106 -3.06 -17.37 -5.57
CA VAL A 106 -3.23 -16.98 -6.98
C VAL A 106 -4.70 -17.08 -7.40
N ASP A 107 -5.42 -18.13 -7.02
CA ASP A 107 -6.83 -18.30 -7.38
C ASP A 107 -7.75 -17.28 -6.71
N ILE A 108 -7.51 -16.94 -5.43
CA ILE A 108 -8.26 -15.91 -4.71
C ILE A 108 -7.98 -14.53 -5.32
N VAL A 109 -6.71 -14.15 -5.53
CA VAL A 109 -6.37 -12.81 -6.02
C VAL A 109 -6.78 -12.60 -7.49
N SER A 110 -6.64 -13.63 -8.33
CA SER A 110 -7.15 -13.62 -9.71
C SER A 110 -8.69 -13.55 -9.75
N GLY A 111 -9.34 -14.26 -8.83
CA GLY A 111 -10.77 -14.16 -8.62
C GLY A 111 -11.23 -12.77 -8.16
N LEU A 112 -10.38 -12.03 -7.44
CA LEU A 112 -10.63 -10.64 -7.04
C LEU A 112 -10.46 -9.68 -8.21
N TRP A 113 -9.40 -9.81 -9.01
CA TRP A 113 -9.16 -8.97 -10.21
C TRP A 113 -10.32 -9.04 -11.21
N ARG A 114 -10.74 -10.23 -11.62
CA ARG A 114 -11.89 -10.42 -12.54
C ARG A 114 -13.20 -9.84 -12.01
N LYS A 115 -13.41 -9.87 -10.69
CA LYS A 115 -14.63 -9.37 -10.02
C LYS A 115 -14.58 -7.89 -9.69
N ASP A 116 -13.45 -7.22 -9.92
CA ASP A 116 -13.28 -5.78 -9.75
C ASP A 116 -13.79 -5.01 -10.99
N SER A 117 -15.01 -5.37 -11.37
CA SER A 117 -15.79 -4.78 -12.46
C SER A 117 -16.99 -4.06 -11.84
N GLY A 118 -16.93 -2.73 -11.78
CA GLY A 118 -17.99 -1.93 -11.18
C GLY A 118 -17.71 -0.42 -11.18
N SER A 119 -18.76 0.36 -10.94
CA SER A 119 -18.62 1.80 -10.71
C SER A 119 -17.99 2.06 -9.33
N HIS A 120 -17.35 3.21 -9.14
CA HIS A 120 -16.81 3.58 -7.82
C HIS A 120 -17.89 3.58 -6.72
N ALA A 121 -19.16 3.82 -7.05
CA ALA A 121 -20.26 3.78 -6.09
C ALA A 121 -20.56 2.34 -5.62
N GLU A 122 -20.49 1.34 -6.49
CA GLU A 122 -20.68 -0.07 -6.12
C GLU A 122 -19.49 -0.62 -5.31
N LEU A 123 -18.26 -0.31 -5.73
CA LEU A 123 -17.06 -0.78 -5.03
C LEU A 123 -16.95 -0.23 -3.59
N ARG A 124 -17.52 0.96 -3.32
CA ARG A 124 -17.64 1.54 -1.97
C ARG A 124 -18.63 0.80 -1.06
N LYS A 125 -19.55 -0.02 -1.59
CA LYS A 125 -20.47 -0.83 -0.77
C LYS A 125 -19.80 -2.07 -0.16
N ILE A 126 -18.59 -2.43 -0.63
CA ILE A 126 -17.86 -3.60 -0.13
C ILE A 126 -17.42 -3.36 1.32
N ALA A 127 -17.80 -4.30 2.19
CA ALA A 127 -17.60 -4.22 3.64
C ALA A 127 -16.13 -4.14 4.04
N PHE A 128 -15.77 -3.11 4.81
CA PHE A 128 -14.57 -3.09 5.63
C PHE A 128 -14.88 -3.67 7.02
N THR A 129 -13.90 -4.34 7.65
CA THR A 129 -14.05 -4.96 8.98
C THR A 129 -12.69 -4.95 9.72
N PRO A 130 -12.52 -4.26 10.86
CA PRO A 130 -11.24 -4.21 11.59
C PRO A 130 -10.63 -5.58 11.90
N ALA A 131 -11.46 -6.58 12.22
CA ALA A 131 -11.02 -7.96 12.44
C ALA A 131 -10.28 -8.57 11.22
N GLY A 132 -10.62 -8.14 10.00
CA GLY A 132 -9.97 -8.54 8.76
C GLY A 132 -8.57 -7.93 8.55
N LEU A 133 -8.11 -7.05 9.44
CA LEU A 133 -6.72 -6.59 9.51
C LEU A 133 -5.88 -7.46 10.45
N VAL A 134 -6.48 -7.96 11.52
CA VAL A 134 -5.78 -8.60 12.65
C VAL A 134 -5.38 -10.04 12.34
N VAL A 135 -6.30 -10.85 11.81
CA VAL A 135 -6.02 -12.28 11.56
C VAL A 135 -4.93 -12.46 10.49
N PRO A 136 -5.02 -11.85 9.29
CA PRO A 136 -3.99 -12.02 8.26
C PRO A 136 -2.60 -11.48 8.66
N SER A 137 -2.54 -10.42 9.47
CA SER A 137 -1.26 -9.87 9.93
C SER A 137 -0.58 -10.76 10.97
N ARG A 138 -1.35 -11.37 11.90
CA ARG A 138 -0.86 -12.41 12.81
C ARG A 138 -0.39 -13.63 12.03
N ASP A 139 -1.20 -14.11 11.08
CA ASP A 139 -0.93 -15.35 10.34
C ASP A 139 0.30 -15.20 9.44
N TRP A 140 0.53 -14.01 8.87
CA TRP A 140 1.79 -13.65 8.21
C TRP A 140 2.99 -13.61 9.15
N LEU A 141 2.84 -13.08 10.37
CA LEU A 141 3.94 -12.97 11.34
C LEU A 141 4.45 -14.35 11.78
N ILE A 142 3.52 -15.26 12.13
CA ILE A 142 3.85 -16.62 12.59
C ILE A 142 4.15 -17.56 11.42
N GLY A 143 3.56 -17.29 10.25
CA GLY A 143 3.77 -18.05 9.02
C GLY A 143 5.21 -17.92 8.53
N ARG A 144 5.74 -18.99 7.94
CA ARG A 144 7.02 -18.99 7.23
C ARG A 144 6.78 -18.64 5.75
N ALA A 145 7.86 -18.26 5.06
CA ALA A 145 7.82 -18.27 3.60
C ALA A 145 7.47 -19.69 3.11
N ASP A 146 6.64 -19.79 2.08
CA ASP A 146 6.33 -21.08 1.45
C ASP A 146 7.64 -21.77 1.01
N GLU A 147 7.74 -23.10 1.08
CA GLU A 147 9.00 -23.80 0.77
C GLU A 147 9.35 -23.70 -0.72
N TRP A 148 8.35 -23.64 -1.60
CA TRP A 148 8.51 -23.60 -3.05
C TRP A 148 7.36 -22.83 -3.72
N VAL A 149 7.67 -22.06 -4.75
CA VAL A 149 6.68 -21.35 -5.59
C VAL A 149 6.87 -21.58 -7.09
N GLY A 150 8.00 -22.14 -7.54
CA GLY A 150 8.27 -22.48 -8.93
C GLY A 150 7.22 -23.40 -9.57
N ARG A 151 7.00 -23.28 -10.88
CA ARG A 151 5.94 -23.98 -11.61
C ARG A 151 6.42 -24.51 -12.95
N GLY A 152 6.18 -25.79 -13.24
CA GLY A 152 6.46 -26.42 -14.54
C GLY A 152 7.90 -26.88 -14.77
N GLU A 153 8.86 -26.47 -13.94
CA GLU A 153 10.16 -27.13 -13.82
C GLU A 153 10.10 -28.05 -12.60
N SER A 154 10.36 -29.36 -12.78
CA SER A 154 10.28 -30.33 -11.69
C SER A 154 11.44 -30.11 -10.71
N ALA A 155 11.11 -30.06 -9.41
CA ALA A 155 12.11 -29.94 -8.33
C ALA A 155 13.21 -31.02 -8.36
N ALA A 156 12.97 -32.13 -9.07
CA ALA A 156 13.95 -33.18 -9.32
C ALA A 156 15.18 -32.74 -10.14
N SER A 157 15.08 -31.69 -10.99
CA SER A 157 16.21 -31.32 -11.87
C SER A 157 17.32 -30.53 -11.18
N THR A 158 17.09 -29.98 -9.98
CA THR A 158 18.10 -29.26 -9.18
C THR A 158 18.79 -30.14 -8.13
N ALA A 159 18.29 -31.36 -7.89
CA ALA A 159 18.93 -32.34 -6.99
C ALA A 159 19.95 -33.25 -7.69
N GLY A 160 20.01 -33.25 -9.03
CA GLY A 160 20.89 -34.09 -9.85
C GLY A 160 22.31 -33.55 -10.02
N GLY A 161 22.97 -33.11 -8.94
CA GLY A 161 24.23 -32.35 -8.99
C GLY A 161 25.38 -32.80 -8.09
N THR A 162 25.21 -33.87 -7.30
CA THR A 162 26.26 -34.41 -6.41
C THR A 162 26.54 -35.88 -6.71
N GLY A 163 27.39 -36.12 -7.72
CA GLY A 163 27.96 -37.44 -7.94
C GLY A 163 28.86 -37.84 -6.77
N LEU A 164 28.47 -38.87 -6.03
CA LEU A 164 29.30 -39.52 -5.02
C LEU A 164 30.58 -40.10 -5.66
N PRO A 165 31.79 -39.73 -5.21
CA PRO A 165 32.98 -40.51 -5.54
C PRO A 165 32.98 -41.80 -4.71
N GLY A 166 33.19 -42.94 -5.37
CA GLY A 166 33.28 -44.26 -4.73
C GLY A 166 34.50 -44.40 -3.81
N PRO A 167 34.51 -45.43 -2.93
CA PRO A 167 35.49 -45.55 -1.86
C PRO A 167 36.90 -45.88 -2.36
N ARG A 168 37.92 -45.33 -1.70
CA ARG A 168 39.33 -45.75 -1.80
C ARG A 168 39.79 -46.35 -0.47
N PRO A 169 40.69 -47.35 -0.48
CA PRO A 169 41.16 -48.05 0.72
C PRO A 169 42.15 -47.19 1.53
N PRO A 170 42.41 -47.53 2.81
CA PRO A 170 43.28 -46.75 3.69
C PRO A 170 44.77 -46.98 3.38
N ALA A 171 45.58 -45.96 3.66
CA ALA A 171 47.04 -46.05 3.74
C ALA A 171 47.51 -45.34 5.02
N GLU A 172 48.60 -45.85 5.60
CA GLU A 172 48.88 -45.72 7.03
C GLU A 172 49.62 -44.45 7.45
N ALA A 173 49.60 -44.17 8.75
CA ALA A 173 50.23 -43.01 9.36
C ALA A 173 51.76 -43.15 9.42
N HIS A 174 52.48 -42.04 9.23
CA HIS A 174 53.83 -41.80 9.75
C HIS A 174 53.99 -40.31 10.10
N GLY A 175 54.55 -40.02 11.27
CA GLY A 175 55.18 -38.74 11.61
C GLY A 175 56.45 -39.05 12.42
N PRO A 176 57.03 -38.09 13.17
CA PRO A 176 56.94 -36.64 13.08
C PRO A 176 58.35 -36.00 12.93
N ARG A 177 58.46 -34.65 12.85
CA ARG A 177 59.69 -33.92 13.24
C ARG A 177 59.36 -32.55 13.85
N ALA A 178 60.03 -32.25 14.97
CA ALA A 178 60.08 -30.95 15.66
C ALA A 178 61.27 -30.11 15.10
N ALA A 179 61.66 -28.92 15.58
CA ALA A 179 61.18 -27.97 16.60
C ALA A 179 61.50 -26.54 16.08
N ASP A 180 60.86 -25.45 16.53
CA ASP A 180 61.33 -24.46 17.53
C ASP A 180 60.58 -23.13 17.18
N GLY A 181 60.33 -22.11 18.01
CA GLY A 181 60.59 -21.84 19.42
C GLY A 181 60.23 -20.35 19.73
N ALA A 182 60.12 -19.97 21.01
CA ALA A 182 59.98 -18.60 21.56
C ALA A 182 58.63 -17.83 21.46
N HIS A 183 57.85 -17.91 22.56
CA HIS A 183 57.15 -16.77 23.21
C HIS A 183 58.11 -16.10 24.24
N PRO A 184 57.81 -15.01 25.00
CA PRO A 184 56.53 -14.34 25.32
C PRO A 184 56.56 -12.81 24.96
N THR A 185 55.86 -11.81 25.53
CA THR A 185 55.05 -11.62 26.77
C THR A 185 54.00 -10.49 26.60
N ALA A 186 53.17 -10.24 27.63
CA ALA A 186 52.15 -9.18 27.69
C ALA A 186 52.64 -7.82 28.21
N GLY A 187 51.84 -6.75 28.04
CA GLY A 187 52.03 -5.44 28.67
C GLY A 187 50.84 -4.49 28.46
N THR A 188 50.20 -4.05 29.55
CA THR A 188 48.98 -3.23 29.57
C THR A 188 49.26 -1.80 30.07
N LEU A 189 48.49 -0.78 29.63
CA LEU A 189 47.89 0.34 30.43
C LEU A 189 47.90 1.75 29.78
N SER A 190 46.79 2.48 30.03
CA SER A 190 46.62 3.94 30.19
C SER A 190 46.75 4.94 29.01
N GLY A 191 45.81 5.90 28.98
CA GLY A 191 45.95 7.28 28.46
C GLY A 191 45.63 8.30 29.59
N PRO A 192 45.13 9.54 29.36
CA PRO A 192 45.03 10.35 28.13
C PRO A 192 45.79 11.73 28.22
N PRO A 193 45.19 12.94 28.05
CA PRO A 193 45.40 13.93 26.95
C PRO A 193 46.08 15.26 27.46
N PRO A 194 45.85 16.53 26.98
CA PRO A 194 45.18 17.12 25.77
C PRO A 194 45.89 18.35 25.11
N GLY A 195 45.24 18.98 24.09
CA GLY A 195 45.33 20.43 23.75
C GLY A 195 45.90 20.80 22.35
N ALA A 196 45.74 22.01 21.78
CA ALA A 196 44.78 23.13 21.96
C ALA A 196 44.98 24.22 20.86
N GLY A 197 44.00 25.11 20.62
CA GLY A 197 44.06 26.29 19.70
C GLY A 197 43.53 26.01 18.27
N GLY A 198 42.78 26.86 17.55
CA GLY A 198 42.63 28.34 17.51
C GLY A 198 43.07 28.81 16.10
N HIS A 199 42.41 29.67 15.30
CA HIS A 199 41.41 30.73 15.51
C HIS A 199 40.56 31.01 14.24
N LEU A 200 39.41 31.68 14.43
CA LEU A 200 38.74 32.73 13.61
C LEU A 200 38.99 32.85 12.07
N ALA A 201 37.91 32.93 11.28
CA ALA A 201 37.42 34.17 10.63
C ALA A 201 36.58 33.91 9.35
N ALA A 202 35.53 34.72 9.15
CA ALA A 202 34.87 34.96 7.85
C ALA A 202 35.26 36.37 7.35
N PRO A 203 35.21 36.69 6.03
CA PRO A 203 33.94 37.04 5.37
C PRO A 203 33.83 36.61 3.88
N GLY A 204 32.71 36.93 3.21
CA GLY A 204 32.62 37.00 1.73
C GLY A 204 32.67 38.46 1.23
N PRO A 205 32.19 38.81 0.01
CA PRO A 205 31.75 37.98 -1.12
C PRO A 205 32.26 38.47 -2.52
N ALA A 206 31.67 37.95 -3.61
CA ALA A 206 31.58 38.49 -4.99
C ALA A 206 32.77 38.37 -5.98
N HIS A 207 32.54 37.71 -7.14
CA HIS A 207 32.50 38.37 -8.47
C HIS A 207 32.11 37.41 -9.63
N ALA A 208 31.38 37.95 -10.61
CA ALA A 208 31.33 37.56 -12.03
C ALA A 208 31.92 38.75 -12.86
N PRO A 209 32.27 38.68 -14.18
CA PRO A 209 31.52 38.12 -15.34
C PRO A 209 32.41 37.27 -16.31
N GLY A 210 32.05 36.85 -17.54
CA GLY A 210 30.80 36.83 -18.34
C GLY A 210 31.07 36.46 -19.83
N HIS A 211 30.00 36.33 -20.64
CA HIS A 211 29.92 36.41 -22.15
C HIS A 211 30.80 35.46 -23.03
N ALA A 212 30.42 35.03 -24.26
CA ALA A 212 29.23 35.26 -25.10
C ALA A 212 29.07 34.24 -26.28
N HIS A 213 27.84 34.13 -26.81
CA HIS A 213 27.43 33.87 -28.23
C HIS A 213 27.68 32.51 -28.96
N GLY A 214 26.61 31.99 -29.59
CA GLY A 214 26.64 31.12 -30.80
C GLY A 214 26.47 31.96 -32.09
N PRO A 215 25.93 31.49 -33.25
CA PRO A 215 25.33 30.17 -33.60
C PRO A 215 26.09 29.54 -34.82
N GLY A 216 25.57 28.82 -35.85
CA GLY A 216 24.22 28.29 -36.17
C GLY A 216 24.05 27.67 -37.59
N ALA A 217 23.63 26.40 -37.67
CA ALA A 217 22.80 25.70 -38.68
C ALA A 217 23.02 25.78 -40.25
N HIS A 218 23.04 24.57 -40.86
CA HIS A 218 22.54 24.14 -42.21
C HIS A 218 23.16 24.58 -43.57
N GLY A 219 23.39 23.61 -44.50
CA GLY A 219 23.17 23.83 -45.95
C GLY A 219 23.95 23.04 -47.06
N VAL A 220 23.50 21.84 -47.45
CA VAL A 220 23.50 21.26 -48.85
C VAL A 220 24.84 20.87 -49.59
N ARG A 221 24.73 19.95 -50.60
CA ARG A 221 25.75 19.18 -51.41
C ARG A 221 26.02 19.84 -52.80
N PRO A 222 26.80 19.34 -53.84
CA PRO A 222 27.25 17.95 -54.19
C PRO A 222 28.59 17.69 -54.99
N GLY A 223 28.86 16.42 -55.38
CA GLY A 223 29.92 15.94 -56.33
C GLY A 223 31.15 15.28 -55.65
N SER A 224 31.86 14.25 -56.15
CA SER A 224 31.94 13.56 -57.47
C SER A 224 32.40 12.05 -57.37
N ARG A 225 32.77 11.38 -58.49
CA ARG A 225 33.00 9.90 -58.71
C ARG A 225 34.43 9.43 -58.30
N GLY A 226 34.87 8.16 -58.13
CA GLY A 226 34.43 6.72 -58.27
C GLY A 226 35.66 5.82 -57.89
N PRO A 227 35.86 4.51 -58.25
CA PRO A 227 35.02 3.40 -58.73
C PRO A 227 35.12 2.10 -57.84
N ALA A 228 34.74 0.92 -58.36
CA ALA A 228 34.87 -0.45 -57.77
C ALA A 228 35.09 -1.50 -58.91
N PRO A 229 35.16 -2.84 -58.74
CA PRO A 229 35.29 -3.72 -57.53
C PRO A 229 36.36 -4.86 -57.65
N THR A 230 36.50 -5.73 -56.63
CA THR A 230 37.10 -7.10 -56.75
C THR A 230 36.37 -8.17 -55.89
N ARG A 231 36.38 -9.43 -56.35
CA ARG A 231 35.79 -10.68 -55.77
C ARG A 231 36.53 -11.88 -56.44
N PRO A 232 36.37 -13.19 -56.08
CA PRO A 232 35.81 -13.84 -54.89
C PRO A 232 36.97 -14.50 -54.07
N PRO A 233 36.99 -15.77 -53.55
CA PRO A 233 36.00 -16.88 -53.43
C PRO A 233 34.96 -16.59 -52.30
N GLY A 234 34.20 -17.49 -51.66
CA GLY A 234 33.87 -18.92 -51.77
C GLY A 234 33.09 -19.36 -50.51
N ALA A 235 31.92 -19.99 -50.64
CA ALA A 235 30.97 -20.15 -49.54
C ALA A 235 31.07 -21.50 -48.80
N PRO A 236 30.71 -21.53 -47.50
CA PRO A 236 30.01 -22.67 -46.92
C PRO A 236 28.71 -22.26 -46.20
N GLY A 237 27.64 -23.03 -46.41
CA GLY A 237 26.48 -23.12 -45.51
C GLY A 237 25.64 -21.86 -45.33
N ALA A 238 24.57 -21.71 -46.12
CA ALA A 238 23.50 -20.77 -45.80
C ALA A 238 22.74 -21.24 -44.55
N ALA A 239 23.19 -20.83 -43.36
CA ALA A 239 22.37 -20.88 -42.17
C ALA A 239 21.14 -20.00 -42.42
N HIS A 240 19.95 -20.61 -42.42
CA HIS A 240 18.71 -19.84 -42.43
C HIS A 240 18.76 -18.84 -41.28
N PRO A 241 18.48 -17.54 -41.51
CA PRO A 241 18.36 -16.61 -40.41
C PRO A 241 17.25 -17.13 -39.51
N VAL A 242 17.60 -17.47 -38.27
CA VAL A 242 16.62 -17.82 -37.24
C VAL A 242 15.87 -16.53 -36.92
N VAL A 243 14.82 -16.27 -37.70
CA VAL A 243 13.89 -15.18 -37.46
C VAL A 243 13.41 -15.37 -36.02
N PRO A 244 13.65 -14.39 -35.12
CA PRO A 244 13.14 -14.49 -33.76
C PRO A 244 11.63 -14.71 -33.88
N ARG A 245 11.13 -15.84 -33.37
CA ARG A 245 9.68 -16.12 -33.37
C ARG A 245 8.99 -14.89 -32.82
N GLN A 246 8.18 -14.22 -33.65
CA GLN A 246 7.35 -13.12 -33.20
C GLN A 246 6.53 -13.66 -32.04
N ARG A 247 6.78 -13.16 -30.83
CA ARG A 247 5.89 -13.41 -29.70
C ARG A 247 4.55 -12.82 -30.14
N GLY A 248 3.51 -13.65 -30.20
CA GLY A 248 2.15 -13.16 -30.41
C GLY A 248 1.86 -12.08 -29.36
N ALA A 249 1.08 -11.07 -29.74
CA ALA A 249 0.81 -9.92 -28.89
C ALA A 249 0.07 -10.26 -27.58
N GLU A 250 -0.46 -11.49 -27.47
CA GLU A 250 -1.21 -12.01 -26.34
C GLU A 250 -0.44 -13.17 -25.66
N ARG A 251 -0.35 -13.15 -24.32
CA ARG A 251 0.23 -14.27 -23.55
C ARG A 251 -0.78 -15.41 -23.40
N GLY A 252 -0.52 -16.52 -24.08
CA GLY A 252 -1.23 -17.78 -23.84
C GLY A 252 -0.86 -18.40 -22.48
N SER A 253 -1.76 -19.21 -21.93
CA SER A 253 -1.52 -19.95 -20.68
C SER A 253 -0.31 -20.90 -20.79
N GLY A 254 0.48 -21.01 -19.72
CA GLY A 254 1.63 -21.91 -19.64
C GLY A 254 2.94 -21.39 -20.26
N GLN A 255 2.97 -20.17 -20.81
CA GLN A 255 4.22 -19.55 -21.31
C GLN A 255 5.30 -19.45 -20.21
N ARG A 256 6.57 -19.56 -20.62
CA ARG A 256 7.74 -19.42 -19.74
C ARG A 256 7.94 -17.94 -19.35
N VAL A 257 7.96 -17.65 -18.06
CA VAL A 257 8.19 -16.30 -17.52
C VAL A 257 9.68 -16.05 -17.34
N GLY A 258 10.15 -14.88 -17.75
CA GLY A 258 11.55 -14.46 -17.66
C GLY A 258 11.79 -13.19 -16.84
N SER A 259 13.06 -12.86 -16.60
CA SER A 259 13.47 -11.64 -15.90
C SER A 259 12.97 -10.35 -16.55
N GLY A 260 12.89 -10.31 -17.88
CA GLY A 260 12.34 -9.17 -18.63
C GLY A 260 10.84 -8.96 -18.42
N ASP A 261 10.08 -10.02 -18.15
CA ASP A 261 8.64 -9.92 -17.86
C ASP A 261 8.43 -9.27 -16.49
N ILE A 262 9.22 -9.70 -15.48
CA ILE A 262 9.22 -9.12 -14.14
C ILE A 262 9.69 -7.66 -14.17
N ALA A 263 10.69 -7.32 -15.00
CA ALA A 263 11.12 -5.94 -15.20
C ALA A 263 9.97 -5.07 -15.78
N ALA A 264 9.17 -5.60 -16.69
CA ALA A 264 7.99 -4.90 -17.22
C ALA A 264 6.93 -4.66 -16.12
N LEU A 265 6.66 -5.65 -15.25
CA LEU A 265 5.75 -5.46 -14.10
C LEU A 265 6.20 -4.30 -13.20
N HIS A 266 7.51 -4.21 -12.88
CA HIS A 266 8.04 -3.11 -12.07
C HIS A 266 7.90 -1.74 -12.75
N SER A 267 8.28 -1.62 -14.01
CA SER A 267 8.15 -0.36 -14.78
C SER A 267 6.70 0.12 -14.88
N VAL A 268 5.74 -0.80 -15.05
CA VAL A 268 4.31 -0.50 -15.05
C VAL A 268 3.84 -0.07 -13.65
N GLY A 269 4.36 -0.69 -12.58
CA GLY A 269 4.12 -0.25 -11.21
C GLY A 269 4.58 1.18 -10.96
N ASP A 270 5.77 1.56 -11.43
CA ASP A 270 6.31 2.92 -11.27
C ASP A 270 5.49 3.96 -12.04
N LEU A 271 5.05 3.64 -13.27
CA LEU A 271 4.11 4.48 -14.02
C LEU A 271 2.81 4.71 -13.24
N PHE A 272 2.21 3.65 -12.70
CA PHE A 272 0.96 3.77 -11.93
C PHE A 272 1.14 4.52 -10.61
N ARG A 273 2.30 4.41 -9.94
CA ARG A 273 2.64 5.25 -8.76
C ARG A 273 2.73 6.72 -9.13
N ALA A 274 3.44 7.06 -10.21
CA ALA A 274 3.59 8.45 -10.65
C ALA A 274 2.22 9.11 -10.93
N LEU A 275 1.32 8.40 -11.62
CA LEU A 275 -0.05 8.83 -11.86
C LEU A 275 -0.86 8.98 -10.57
N ASP A 276 -0.74 8.04 -9.62
CA ASP A 276 -1.42 8.07 -8.32
C ASP A 276 -0.94 9.23 -7.42
N HIS A 277 0.35 9.58 -7.46
CA HIS A 277 0.90 10.72 -6.71
C HIS A 277 0.45 12.09 -7.26
N ALA A 278 0.38 12.22 -8.59
CA ALA A 278 0.03 13.46 -9.27
C ALA A 278 -1.49 13.70 -9.35
N TYR A 279 -2.27 12.69 -9.75
CA TYR A 279 -3.69 12.84 -10.13
C TYR A 279 -4.68 12.08 -9.24
N GLY A 280 -4.19 11.37 -8.22
CA GLY A 280 -5.01 10.54 -7.32
C GLY A 280 -5.32 9.15 -7.89
N GLY A 281 -5.62 8.22 -6.99
CA GLY A 281 -5.69 6.80 -7.31
C GLY A 281 -6.85 6.42 -8.22
N GLY A 282 -7.93 7.20 -8.21
CA GLY A 282 -9.09 7.00 -9.10
C GLY A 282 -8.81 7.29 -10.57
N HIS A 283 -7.65 7.85 -10.93
CA HIS A 283 -7.30 8.10 -12.33
C HIS A 283 -6.92 6.81 -13.07
N ALA A 284 -5.99 6.03 -12.51
CA ALA A 284 -5.36 4.91 -13.22
C ALA A 284 -5.75 3.51 -12.72
N ARG A 285 -6.55 3.43 -11.64
CA ARG A 285 -6.97 2.17 -10.98
C ARG A 285 -7.48 1.08 -11.93
N GLN A 286 -8.43 1.41 -12.82
CA GLN A 286 -9.04 0.40 -13.70
C GLN A 286 -8.04 -0.19 -14.70
N ALA A 287 -7.09 0.61 -15.18
CA ALA A 287 -6.03 0.14 -16.05
C ALA A 287 -5.05 -0.79 -15.31
N LEU A 288 -4.71 -0.47 -14.05
CA LEU A 288 -3.90 -1.33 -13.19
C LEU A 288 -4.57 -2.69 -12.92
N VAL A 289 -5.86 -2.69 -12.60
CA VAL A 289 -6.63 -3.94 -12.36
C VAL A 289 -6.70 -4.79 -13.63
N ARG A 290 -6.96 -4.18 -14.80
CA ARG A 290 -6.93 -4.91 -16.08
C ARG A 290 -5.55 -5.48 -16.39
N TYR A 291 -4.47 -4.75 -16.09
CA TYR A 291 -3.10 -5.23 -16.26
C TYR A 291 -2.78 -6.42 -15.33
N LEU A 292 -3.26 -6.38 -14.08
CA LEU A 292 -3.17 -7.52 -13.17
C LEU A 292 -3.90 -8.76 -13.70
N GLU A 293 -5.13 -8.58 -14.21
CA GLU A 293 -5.95 -9.64 -14.80
C GLU A 293 -5.36 -10.22 -16.10
N HIS A 294 -4.84 -9.39 -17.01
CA HIS A 294 -4.46 -9.82 -18.36
C HIS A 294 -2.96 -10.11 -18.53
N GLU A 295 -2.09 -9.59 -17.67
CA GLU A 295 -0.64 -9.87 -17.71
C GLU A 295 -0.16 -10.62 -16.46
N ALA A 296 -0.46 -10.14 -15.26
CA ALA A 296 0.08 -10.73 -14.03
C ALA A 296 -0.51 -12.12 -13.71
N GLU A 297 -1.83 -12.33 -13.89
CA GLU A 297 -2.45 -13.65 -13.72
C GLU A 297 -1.87 -14.70 -14.70
N PRO A 298 -1.79 -14.47 -16.03
CA PRO A 298 -1.16 -15.41 -16.94
C PRO A 298 0.31 -15.71 -16.63
N MET A 299 1.08 -14.74 -16.11
CA MET A 299 2.44 -14.97 -15.63
C MET A 299 2.46 -15.87 -14.39
N LEU A 300 1.64 -15.60 -13.37
CA LEU A 300 1.52 -16.44 -12.16
C LEU A 300 1.04 -17.87 -12.49
N ARG A 301 0.26 -18.01 -13.56
CA ARG A 301 -0.20 -19.29 -14.12
C ARG A 301 0.69 -19.81 -15.27
N GLY A 302 1.88 -19.24 -15.44
CA GLY A 302 2.89 -19.65 -16.42
C GLY A 302 3.78 -20.80 -15.96
N THR A 303 4.98 -20.85 -16.53
CA THR A 303 6.07 -21.75 -16.11
C THR A 303 7.34 -20.97 -15.76
N TYR A 304 7.97 -21.28 -14.64
CA TYR A 304 9.14 -20.58 -14.10
C TYR A 304 9.82 -21.37 -12.98
N GLY A 305 11.15 -21.31 -12.93
CA GLY A 305 11.92 -21.84 -11.80
C GLY A 305 11.81 -20.98 -10.54
N GLU A 306 12.26 -21.52 -9.42
CA GLU A 306 12.05 -20.99 -8.06
C GLU A 306 12.47 -19.53 -7.86
N ALA A 307 13.69 -19.17 -8.26
CA ALA A 307 14.21 -17.80 -8.11
C ALA A 307 13.46 -16.76 -8.97
N VAL A 308 12.89 -17.18 -10.10
CA VAL A 308 12.02 -16.34 -10.94
C VAL A 308 10.64 -16.23 -10.28
N GLY A 309 10.12 -17.33 -9.73
CA GLY A 309 8.87 -17.38 -8.98
C GLY A 309 8.84 -16.39 -7.82
N ARG A 310 9.83 -16.40 -6.92
CA ARG A 310 9.89 -15.46 -5.78
C ARG A 310 9.82 -14.00 -6.23
N ARG A 311 10.57 -13.64 -7.26
CA ARG A 311 10.58 -12.29 -7.85
C ARG A 311 9.25 -11.93 -8.51
N LEU A 312 8.61 -12.87 -9.19
CA LEU A 312 7.28 -12.70 -9.78
C LEU A 312 6.21 -12.49 -8.69
N PHE A 313 6.23 -13.28 -7.62
CA PHE A 313 5.32 -13.12 -6.48
C PHE A 313 5.52 -11.78 -5.75
N SER A 314 6.76 -11.29 -5.61
CA SER A 314 7.03 -9.94 -5.04
C SER A 314 6.48 -8.83 -5.95
N ALA A 315 6.72 -8.90 -7.27
CA ALA A 315 6.16 -7.94 -8.23
C ALA A 315 4.62 -7.97 -8.29
N ALA A 316 4.01 -9.16 -8.20
CA ALA A 316 2.56 -9.33 -8.13
C ALA A 316 1.98 -8.78 -6.81
N ALA A 317 2.62 -9.05 -5.67
CA ALA A 317 2.25 -8.48 -4.37
C ALA A 317 2.26 -6.94 -4.43
N ASP A 318 3.26 -6.38 -5.11
CA ASP A 318 3.46 -4.94 -5.20
C ASP A 318 2.39 -4.22 -6.04
N LEU A 319 2.06 -4.76 -7.22
CA LEU A 319 0.95 -4.27 -8.04
C LEU A 319 -0.41 -4.51 -7.35
N THR A 320 -0.59 -5.63 -6.64
CA THR A 320 -1.81 -5.92 -5.86
C THR A 320 -2.01 -4.90 -4.73
N ARG A 321 -0.95 -4.59 -3.97
CA ARG A 321 -0.99 -3.55 -2.94
C ARG A 321 -1.24 -2.17 -3.56
N LEU A 322 -0.75 -1.89 -4.76
CA LEU A 322 -1.07 -0.64 -5.48
C LEU A 322 -2.55 -0.58 -5.92
N ALA A 323 -3.14 -1.70 -6.33
CA ALA A 323 -4.60 -1.80 -6.57
C ALA A 323 -5.39 -1.58 -5.27
N GLY A 324 -4.89 -2.09 -4.13
CA GLY A 324 -5.44 -1.78 -2.80
C GLY A 324 -5.34 -0.29 -2.45
N TRP A 325 -4.19 0.34 -2.67
CA TRP A 325 -3.93 1.75 -2.38
C TRP A 325 -4.82 2.69 -3.21
N THR A 326 -4.93 2.44 -4.51
CA THR A 326 -5.81 3.20 -5.40
C THR A 326 -7.30 2.98 -5.08
N SER A 327 -7.68 1.77 -4.64
CA SER A 327 -9.02 1.49 -4.10
C SER A 327 -9.30 2.25 -2.79
N TYR A 328 -8.31 2.35 -1.91
CA TYR A 328 -8.39 3.14 -0.68
C TYR A 328 -8.55 4.64 -0.98
N ASP A 329 -7.89 5.14 -2.02
CA ASP A 329 -7.99 6.56 -2.42
C ASP A 329 -9.36 6.96 -2.99
N ILE A 330 -10.10 6.00 -3.57
CA ILE A 330 -11.50 6.19 -3.97
C ILE A 330 -12.52 5.81 -2.88
N ALA A 331 -12.07 5.64 -1.63
CA ALA A 331 -12.85 5.22 -0.46
C ALA A 331 -13.53 3.84 -0.57
N ALA A 332 -13.05 2.96 -1.47
CA ALA A 332 -13.51 1.56 -1.55
C ALA A 332 -12.79 0.71 -0.48
N HIS A 333 -12.97 1.04 0.80
CA HIS A 333 -12.15 0.55 1.91
C HIS A 333 -12.17 -0.98 2.07
N GLY A 334 -13.34 -1.63 1.93
CA GLY A 334 -13.43 -3.09 2.02
C GLY A 334 -12.73 -3.82 0.87
N LEU A 335 -12.70 -3.22 -0.32
CA LEU A 335 -11.98 -3.77 -1.47
C LEU A 335 -10.47 -3.55 -1.33
N ALA A 336 -10.06 -2.37 -0.88
CA ALA A 336 -8.67 -2.07 -0.55
C ALA A 336 -8.12 -3.04 0.51
N GLN A 337 -8.91 -3.35 1.54
CA GLN A 337 -8.55 -4.31 2.58
C GLN A 337 -8.28 -5.70 2.01
N ARG A 338 -9.15 -6.20 1.12
CA ARG A 338 -8.97 -7.49 0.42
C ARG A 338 -7.68 -7.50 -0.39
N TYR A 339 -7.42 -6.44 -1.16
CA TYR A 339 -6.16 -6.31 -1.89
C TYR A 339 -4.92 -6.29 -0.99
N PHE A 340 -4.97 -5.62 0.15
CA PHE A 340 -3.84 -5.65 1.09
C PHE A 340 -3.63 -7.04 1.71
N VAL A 341 -4.70 -7.77 2.08
CA VAL A 341 -4.59 -9.15 2.58
C VAL A 341 -3.98 -10.07 1.53
N GLN A 342 -4.43 -10.02 0.27
CA GLN A 342 -3.86 -10.85 -0.78
C GLN A 342 -2.43 -10.44 -1.14
N ALA A 343 -2.10 -9.14 -1.14
CA ALA A 343 -0.72 -8.67 -1.32
C ALA A 343 0.21 -9.17 -0.20
N LEU A 344 -0.26 -9.21 1.05
CA LEU A 344 0.50 -9.75 2.19
C LEU A 344 0.78 -11.25 2.01
N ARG A 345 -0.20 -12.00 1.51
CA ARG A 345 -0.05 -13.44 1.23
C ARG A 345 0.90 -13.71 0.06
N LEU A 346 0.84 -12.91 -1.00
CA LEU A 346 1.78 -12.97 -2.12
C LEU A 346 3.21 -12.59 -1.69
N ALA A 347 3.38 -11.62 -0.79
CA ALA A 347 4.69 -11.28 -0.22
C ALA A 347 5.26 -12.43 0.64
N GLN A 348 4.42 -13.17 1.37
CA GLN A 348 4.85 -14.41 2.06
C GLN A 348 5.29 -15.49 1.06
N ALA A 349 4.56 -15.68 -0.04
CA ALA A 349 4.96 -16.59 -1.11
C ALA A 349 6.27 -16.14 -1.79
N ALA A 350 6.52 -14.83 -1.89
CA ALA A 350 7.81 -14.30 -2.34
C ALA A 350 8.97 -14.49 -1.34
N GLY A 351 8.68 -14.84 -0.08
CA GLY A 351 9.65 -14.80 1.02
C GLY A 351 10.05 -13.37 1.43
N ASP A 352 9.35 -12.36 0.93
CA ASP A 352 9.72 -10.95 1.02
C ASP A 352 9.16 -10.31 2.29
N ARG A 353 9.87 -10.50 3.41
CA ARG A 353 9.50 -9.95 4.73
C ARG A 353 9.46 -8.41 4.74
N ALA A 354 10.39 -7.77 4.03
CA ALA A 354 10.45 -6.32 3.92
C ALA A 354 9.21 -5.78 3.17
N TYR A 355 8.82 -6.41 2.06
CA TYR A 355 7.60 -6.01 1.36
C TYR A 355 6.33 -6.33 2.16
N GLY A 356 6.27 -7.46 2.86
CA GLY A 356 5.14 -7.79 3.74
C GLY A 356 4.92 -6.74 4.84
N SER A 357 6.00 -6.25 5.47
CA SER A 357 5.92 -5.14 6.43
C SER A 357 5.49 -3.81 5.78
N PHE A 358 5.81 -3.56 4.52
CA PHE A 358 5.24 -2.41 3.77
C PHE A 358 3.74 -2.55 3.49
N VAL A 359 3.24 -3.76 3.20
CA VAL A 359 1.80 -4.01 3.10
C VAL A 359 1.09 -3.70 4.43
N LEU A 360 1.66 -4.14 5.56
CA LEU A 360 1.15 -3.83 6.90
C LEU A 360 1.20 -2.32 7.22
N ILE A 361 2.22 -1.60 6.79
CA ILE A 361 2.27 -0.12 6.83
C ILE A 361 1.08 0.49 6.09
N THR A 362 0.73 -0.01 4.90
CA THR A 362 -0.45 0.50 4.16
C THR A 362 -1.78 0.16 4.81
N MET A 363 -1.91 -1.02 5.42
CA MET A 363 -3.06 -1.41 6.24
C MET A 363 -3.20 -0.51 7.48
N SER A 364 -2.08 -0.20 8.15
CA SER A 364 -2.06 0.69 9.32
C SER A 364 -2.52 2.11 8.94
N ARG A 365 -2.01 2.65 7.82
CA ARG A 365 -2.46 3.94 7.27
C ARG A 365 -3.94 3.95 6.87
N GLN A 366 -4.51 2.83 6.44
CA GLN A 366 -5.95 2.69 6.20
C GLN A 366 -6.74 2.70 7.52
N ALA A 367 -6.27 1.98 8.53
CA ALA A 367 -6.89 1.91 9.85
C ALA A 367 -6.90 3.29 10.55
N VAL A 368 -5.79 4.04 10.52
CA VAL A 368 -5.68 5.42 11.01
C VAL A 368 -6.76 6.32 10.39
N TYR A 369 -6.90 6.29 9.07
CA TYR A 369 -7.89 7.12 8.35
C TYR A 369 -9.35 6.79 8.70
N LEU A 370 -9.61 5.53 9.07
CA LEU A 370 -10.93 5.06 9.48
C LEU A 370 -11.19 5.18 11.00
N GLY A 371 -10.25 5.72 11.78
CA GLY A 371 -10.38 5.86 13.24
C GLY A 371 -10.02 4.60 14.04
N HIS A 372 -9.57 3.52 13.39
CA HIS A 372 -9.20 2.24 14.01
C HIS A 372 -7.75 2.29 14.54
N GLY A 373 -7.51 3.17 15.52
CA GLY A 373 -6.18 3.44 16.05
C GLY A 373 -5.51 2.25 16.75
N ARG A 374 -6.27 1.38 17.40
CA ARG A 374 -5.73 0.17 18.08
C ARG A 374 -5.18 -0.82 17.06
N GLU A 375 -5.94 -1.09 16.01
CA GLU A 375 -5.56 -1.95 14.90
C GLU A 375 -4.38 -1.35 14.13
N ALA A 376 -4.34 -0.02 13.95
CA ALA A 376 -3.21 0.67 13.33
C ALA A 376 -1.89 0.46 14.10
N VAL A 377 -1.91 0.62 15.44
CA VAL A 377 -0.76 0.36 16.32
C VAL A 377 -0.37 -1.12 16.27
N GLN A 378 -1.34 -2.03 16.31
CA GLN A 378 -1.07 -3.48 16.23
C GLN A 378 -0.38 -3.83 14.91
N LEU A 379 -0.90 -3.38 13.77
CA LEU A 379 -0.29 -3.60 12.45
C LEU A 379 1.14 -3.05 12.36
N ALA A 380 1.38 -1.85 12.89
CA ALA A 380 2.71 -1.25 12.93
C ALA A 380 3.71 -2.09 13.76
N ARG A 381 3.28 -2.63 14.90
CA ARG A 381 4.11 -3.49 15.76
C ARG A 381 4.34 -4.87 15.15
N VAL A 382 3.34 -5.47 14.52
CA VAL A 382 3.48 -6.72 13.76
C VAL A 382 4.47 -6.54 12.60
N ALA A 383 4.42 -5.40 11.91
CA ALA A 383 5.38 -5.06 10.86
C ALA A 383 6.82 -4.90 11.40
N GLN A 384 7.01 -4.21 12.54
CA GLN A 384 8.30 -4.10 13.23
C GLN A 384 8.86 -5.47 13.64
N GLN A 385 8.01 -6.38 14.14
CA GLN A 385 8.44 -7.73 14.52
C GLN A 385 8.78 -8.61 13.30
N GLY A 386 7.96 -8.55 12.24
CA GLY A 386 8.09 -9.42 11.08
C GLY A 386 9.21 -9.06 10.10
N ILE A 387 9.70 -7.81 10.10
CA ILE A 387 10.90 -7.44 9.35
C ILE A 387 12.20 -7.85 10.08
N GLY A 388 12.17 -7.95 11.41
CA GLY A 388 13.32 -8.34 12.22
C GLY A 388 14.37 -7.23 12.41
N SER A 389 15.49 -7.60 13.04
CA SER A 389 16.55 -6.69 13.47
C SER A 389 17.44 -6.14 12.34
N SER A 390 17.33 -6.67 11.12
CA SER A 390 18.09 -6.23 9.94
C SER A 390 17.37 -5.18 9.09
N ALA A 391 16.29 -4.58 9.60
CA ALA A 391 15.55 -3.53 8.91
C ALA A 391 16.42 -2.27 8.68
N PRO A 392 16.50 -1.74 7.45
CA PRO A 392 17.22 -0.48 7.19
C PRO A 392 16.66 0.68 8.03
N PRO A 393 17.48 1.65 8.45
CA PRO A 393 17.04 2.71 9.37
C PRO A 393 15.83 3.52 8.87
N VAL A 394 15.79 3.82 7.56
CA VAL A 394 14.64 4.49 6.90
C VAL A 394 13.34 3.69 7.00
N VAL A 395 13.41 2.35 6.99
CA VAL A 395 12.24 1.48 7.15
C VAL A 395 11.77 1.51 8.61
N MET A 396 12.70 1.45 9.58
CA MET A 396 12.36 1.60 10.99
C MET A 396 11.78 2.97 11.31
N ALA A 397 12.26 4.02 10.66
CA ALA A 397 11.71 5.37 10.78
C ALA A 397 10.24 5.43 10.33
N LEU A 398 9.92 4.87 9.15
CA LEU A 398 8.56 4.78 8.64
C LEU A 398 7.65 3.91 9.54
N LEU A 399 8.16 2.79 10.05
CA LEU A 399 7.43 1.90 10.96
C LEU A 399 7.05 2.58 12.29
N HIS A 400 7.97 3.34 12.88
CA HIS A 400 7.70 4.12 14.08
C HIS A 400 6.77 5.32 13.80
N ALA A 401 6.89 5.95 12.62
CA ALA A 401 5.98 7.03 12.23
C ALA A 401 4.53 6.55 12.11
N VAL A 402 4.27 5.37 11.51
CA VAL A 402 2.90 4.83 11.44
C VAL A 402 2.39 4.29 12.79
N GLU A 403 3.27 3.81 13.68
CA GLU A 403 2.90 3.53 15.08
C GLU A 403 2.45 4.82 15.80
N ALA A 404 3.18 5.93 15.62
CA ALA A 404 2.82 7.22 16.18
C ALA A 404 1.46 7.71 15.68
N ARG A 405 1.17 7.58 14.37
CA ARG A 405 -0.14 7.92 13.79
C ARG A 405 -1.30 7.16 14.43
N GLY A 406 -1.10 5.88 14.75
CA GLY A 406 -2.08 5.08 15.50
C GLY A 406 -2.34 5.63 16.91
N HIS A 407 -1.27 5.96 17.65
CA HIS A 407 -1.37 6.58 18.98
C HIS A 407 -1.98 8.00 18.95
N GLY A 408 -1.71 8.78 17.91
CA GLY A 408 -2.27 10.12 17.72
C GLY A 408 -3.80 10.11 17.61
N VAL A 409 -4.35 9.21 16.80
CA VAL A 409 -5.82 9.00 16.66
C VAL A 409 -6.46 8.49 17.97
N LEU A 410 -5.71 7.77 18.81
CA LEU A 410 -6.19 7.33 20.13
C LEU A 410 -6.10 8.43 21.22
N GLY A 411 -5.50 9.59 20.93
CA GLY A 411 -5.24 10.62 21.95
C GLY A 411 -4.10 10.27 22.91
N GLU A 412 -3.30 9.26 22.62
CA GLU A 412 -2.26 8.71 23.51
C GLU A 412 -0.96 9.52 23.43
N THR A 413 -1.00 10.79 23.84
CA THR A 413 0.08 11.79 23.68
C THR A 413 1.47 11.26 24.02
N ARG A 414 1.65 10.59 25.16
CA ARG A 414 2.96 10.06 25.58
C ARG A 414 3.49 8.98 24.63
N ALA A 415 2.64 8.05 24.21
CA ALA A 415 3.02 6.96 23.31
C ALA A 415 3.29 7.47 21.89
N CYS A 416 2.46 8.42 21.43
CA CYS A 416 2.64 9.11 20.16
C CYS A 416 4.00 9.83 20.10
N VAL A 417 4.29 10.71 21.06
CA VAL A 417 5.57 11.45 21.10
C VAL A 417 6.77 10.50 21.22
N ALA A 418 6.67 9.45 22.04
CA ALA A 418 7.73 8.46 22.15
C ALA A 418 8.00 7.70 20.83
N ALA A 419 6.96 7.42 20.03
CA ALA A 419 7.10 6.81 18.71
C ALA A 419 7.66 7.79 17.67
N LEU A 420 7.24 9.07 17.68
CA LEU A 420 7.81 10.11 16.82
C LEU A 420 9.32 10.32 17.06
N VAL A 421 9.75 10.35 18.32
CA VAL A 421 11.18 10.44 18.68
C VAL A 421 11.98 9.22 18.20
N ARG A 422 11.39 8.01 18.21
CA ARG A 422 12.04 6.83 17.60
C ARG A 422 12.13 6.95 16.09
N ALA A 423 11.07 7.45 15.43
CA ALA A 423 11.04 7.65 13.99
C ALA A 423 12.12 8.64 13.52
N GLU A 424 12.24 9.78 14.20
CA GLU A 424 13.25 10.79 13.93
C GLU A 424 14.68 10.27 14.10
N ARG A 425 14.98 9.61 15.23
CA ARG A 425 16.30 9.01 15.48
C ARG A 425 16.68 7.96 14.44
N ALA A 426 15.73 7.14 14.00
CA ALA A 426 15.95 6.14 12.96
C ALA A 426 16.19 6.77 11.58
N LEU A 427 15.54 7.90 11.26
CA LEU A 427 15.80 8.61 10.02
C LEU A 427 17.18 9.31 10.06
N GLN A 428 17.53 9.92 11.19
CA GLN A 428 18.84 10.55 11.42
C GLN A 428 20.02 9.57 11.35
N SER A 429 19.80 8.27 11.59
CA SER A 429 20.83 7.24 11.47
C SER A 429 20.94 6.61 10.07
N ALA A 430 20.01 6.90 9.16
CA ALA A 430 20.09 6.49 7.76
C ALA A 430 21.20 7.25 7.02
N ARG A 431 21.94 6.56 6.15
CA ARG A 431 23.08 7.13 5.40
C ARG A 431 22.81 7.15 3.90
N PRO A 432 23.34 8.15 3.17
CA PRO A 432 23.37 8.11 1.71
C PRO A 432 24.11 6.85 1.23
N GLY A 433 23.43 6.02 0.44
CA GLY A 433 23.96 4.75 -0.06
C GLY A 433 23.56 3.50 0.73
N ASP A 434 22.82 3.62 1.84
CA ASP A 434 22.20 2.46 2.50
C ASP A 434 21.28 1.70 1.51
N ASP A 435 21.31 0.37 1.51
CA ASP A 435 20.43 -0.44 0.66
C ASP A 435 18.99 -0.44 1.20
N ALA A 436 18.25 0.59 0.81
CA ALA A 436 16.85 0.76 1.14
C ALA A 436 15.94 0.18 0.04
N PRO A 437 14.90 -0.61 0.39
CA PRO A 437 13.87 -1.05 -0.55
C PRO A 437 13.24 0.13 -1.31
N HIS A 438 12.92 -0.07 -2.59
CA HIS A 438 12.45 1.01 -3.48
C HIS A 438 11.26 1.81 -2.91
N TRP A 439 10.35 1.15 -2.19
CA TRP A 439 9.16 1.75 -1.57
C TRP A 439 9.46 2.56 -0.30
N ALA A 440 10.63 2.35 0.32
CA ALA A 440 11.10 3.08 1.49
C ALA A 440 11.90 4.33 1.10
N ARG A 441 12.56 4.33 -0.07
CA ARG A 441 13.39 5.44 -0.57
C ARG A 441 12.70 6.81 -0.62
N PRO A 442 11.38 6.94 -0.89
CA PRO A 442 10.72 8.22 -0.78
C PRO A 442 10.77 8.79 0.64
N PHE A 443 10.77 7.97 1.70
CA PHE A 443 10.59 8.42 3.08
C PHE A 443 11.79 9.26 3.57
N ASP A 444 11.57 10.57 3.58
CA ASP A 444 12.54 11.62 3.82
C ASP A 444 12.11 12.55 4.98
N GLU A 445 12.88 13.62 5.24
CA GLU A 445 12.52 14.63 6.24
C GLU A 445 11.15 15.26 5.95
N ALA A 446 10.80 15.47 4.68
CA ALA A 446 9.51 16.01 4.27
C ALA A 446 8.34 15.07 4.61
N GLN A 447 8.55 13.75 4.59
CA GLN A 447 7.56 12.74 4.96
C GLN A 447 7.49 12.50 6.46
N LEU A 448 8.62 12.55 7.16
CA LEU A 448 8.61 12.55 8.62
C LEU A 448 7.86 13.77 9.17
N ALA A 449 8.15 14.97 8.67
CA ALA A 449 7.47 16.21 9.09
C ALA A 449 5.95 16.17 8.86
N ASP A 450 5.48 15.54 7.78
CA ASP A 450 4.05 15.37 7.51
C ASP A 450 3.37 14.41 8.49
N GLU A 451 4.04 13.30 8.85
CA GLU A 451 3.53 12.36 9.86
C GLU A 451 3.50 13.01 11.27
N PHE A 452 4.50 13.83 11.61
CA PHE A 452 4.48 14.69 12.82
C PHE A 452 3.31 15.68 12.79
N GLY A 453 3.12 16.41 11.69
CA GLY A 453 2.05 17.40 11.54
C GLY A 453 0.66 16.78 11.74
N HIS A 454 0.43 15.61 11.15
CA HIS A 454 -0.79 14.84 11.37
C HIS A 454 -0.95 14.39 12.84
N CYS A 455 0.09 13.83 13.46
CA CYS A 455 0.03 13.42 14.88
C CYS A 455 -0.33 14.59 15.79
N HIS A 456 0.34 15.74 15.63
CA HIS A 456 0.06 16.93 16.44
C HIS A 456 -1.33 17.51 16.18
N ARG A 457 -1.85 17.46 14.94
CA ARG A 457 -3.24 17.83 14.65
C ARG A 457 -4.22 16.93 15.39
N ASP A 458 -4.02 15.62 15.35
CA ASP A 458 -4.91 14.63 15.97
C ASP A 458 -4.89 14.76 17.51
N LEU A 459 -3.73 15.11 18.09
CA LEU A 459 -3.56 15.48 19.50
C LEU A 459 -3.95 16.94 19.85
N GLN A 460 -4.51 17.72 18.90
CA GLN A 460 -4.89 19.13 19.06
C GLN A 460 -3.75 20.09 19.47
N GLN A 461 -2.50 19.71 19.20
CA GLN A 461 -1.28 20.49 19.47
C GLN A 461 -0.98 21.43 18.28
N TYR A 462 -1.90 22.35 18.00
CA TYR A 462 -1.96 23.09 16.74
C TYR A 462 -0.69 23.88 16.39
N ARG A 463 0.02 24.47 17.37
CA ARG A 463 1.29 25.18 17.11
C ARG A 463 2.36 24.27 16.52
N ALA A 464 2.54 23.06 17.06
CA ALA A 464 3.48 22.08 16.54
C ALA A 464 2.99 21.51 15.19
N ALA A 465 1.69 21.27 15.05
CA ALA A 465 1.09 20.80 13.80
C ALA A 465 1.36 21.78 12.63
N ALA A 466 1.23 23.09 12.88
CA ALA A 466 1.51 24.12 11.88
C ALA A 466 2.99 24.12 11.44
N GLN A 467 3.92 24.15 12.41
CA GLN A 467 5.36 24.14 12.14
C GLN A 467 5.80 22.95 11.29
N HIS A 468 5.35 21.74 11.65
CA HIS A 468 5.68 20.52 10.93
C HIS A 468 5.02 20.43 9.55
N ALA A 469 3.76 20.90 9.41
CA ALA A 469 3.08 20.95 8.12
C ALA A 469 3.73 21.96 7.16
N GLU A 470 4.18 23.12 7.65
CA GLU A 470 4.93 24.11 6.87
C GLU A 470 6.28 23.54 6.41
N ARG A 471 7.04 22.87 7.29
CA ARG A 471 8.31 22.21 6.94
C ARG A 471 8.12 21.16 5.84
N SER A 472 7.10 20.30 5.95
CA SER A 472 6.73 19.34 4.91
C SER A 472 6.38 20.03 3.57
N LEU A 473 5.57 21.10 3.59
CA LEU A 473 5.20 21.84 2.39
C LEU A 473 6.36 22.62 1.73
N GLN A 474 7.39 23.00 2.50
CA GLN A 474 8.61 23.61 1.97
C GLN A 474 9.51 22.58 1.28
N LEU A 475 9.71 21.41 1.90
CA LEU A 475 10.64 20.39 1.41
C LEU A 475 10.08 19.52 0.28
N ARG A 476 8.78 19.20 0.30
CA ARG A 476 8.21 18.16 -0.56
C ARG A 476 8.05 18.60 -2.02
N ALA A 477 8.63 17.85 -2.94
CA ALA A 477 8.53 18.14 -4.38
C ALA A 477 7.07 18.26 -4.89
N PRO A 478 6.77 19.16 -5.86
CA PRO A 478 5.41 19.37 -6.39
C PRO A 478 4.73 18.12 -6.95
N ALA A 479 5.49 17.15 -7.47
CA ALA A 479 4.98 15.89 -8.02
C ALA A 479 4.14 15.06 -7.01
N TYR A 480 4.34 15.26 -5.70
CA TYR A 480 3.53 14.62 -4.66
C TYR A 480 2.25 15.43 -4.33
N ALA A 481 1.52 15.86 -5.37
CA ALA A 481 0.42 16.81 -5.28
C ALA A 481 -0.63 16.42 -4.22
N ARG A 482 -1.10 15.16 -4.22
CA ARG A 482 -2.08 14.67 -3.23
C ARG A 482 -1.55 14.69 -1.80
N SER A 483 -0.28 14.35 -1.58
CA SER A 483 0.33 14.38 -0.24
C SER A 483 0.57 15.82 0.24
N ARG A 484 0.85 16.76 -0.68
CA ARG A 484 0.91 18.20 -0.38
C ARG A 484 -0.47 18.75 -0.01
N LEU A 485 -1.54 18.30 -0.67
CA LEU A 485 -2.92 18.66 -0.31
C LEU A 485 -3.27 18.23 1.12
N PHE A 486 -3.03 16.96 1.48
CA PHE A 486 -3.29 16.48 2.85
C PHE A 486 -2.55 17.33 3.90
N CYS A 487 -1.27 17.61 3.66
CA CYS A 487 -0.45 18.44 4.53
C CYS A 487 -0.95 19.91 4.61
N ARG A 488 -1.48 20.47 3.52
CA ARG A 488 -2.11 21.80 3.52
C ARG A 488 -3.41 21.83 4.34
N VAL A 489 -4.24 20.79 4.28
CA VAL A 489 -5.44 20.68 5.12
C VAL A 489 -5.07 20.53 6.60
N VAL A 490 -3.99 19.81 6.92
CA VAL A 490 -3.42 19.77 8.28
C VAL A 490 -3.02 21.18 8.73
N LEU A 491 -2.32 21.95 7.90
CA LEU A 491 -1.94 23.33 8.20
C LEU A 491 -3.17 24.24 8.38
N ALA A 492 -4.16 24.17 7.48
CA ALA A 492 -5.40 24.94 7.58
C ALA A 492 -6.15 24.64 8.90
N THR A 493 -6.22 23.36 9.28
CA THR A 493 -6.81 22.91 10.54
C THR A 493 -6.03 23.42 11.76
N ALA A 494 -4.69 23.46 11.68
CA ALA A 494 -3.84 23.99 12.73
C ALA A 494 -4.00 25.52 12.88
N ARG A 495 -4.02 26.27 11.78
CA ARG A 495 -4.29 27.72 11.76
C ARG A 495 -5.67 28.04 12.34
N LEU A 496 -6.70 27.27 11.99
CA LEU A 496 -8.03 27.38 12.60
C LEU A 496 -8.00 27.16 14.12
N GLY A 497 -7.30 26.12 14.57
CA GLY A 497 -7.13 25.80 15.99
C GLY A 497 -6.29 26.81 16.79
N LEU A 498 -5.54 27.69 16.11
CA LEU A 498 -4.84 28.84 16.69
C LEU A 498 -5.67 30.14 16.66
N GLY A 499 -6.88 30.12 16.07
CA GLY A 499 -7.74 31.29 15.90
C GLY A 499 -7.43 32.12 14.64
N GLU A 500 -6.50 31.68 13.79
CA GLU A 500 -6.04 32.39 12.58
C GLU A 500 -6.97 32.10 11.39
N LEU A 501 -8.24 32.51 11.54
CA LEU A 501 -9.36 32.10 10.69
C LEU A 501 -9.18 32.45 9.20
N ASP A 502 -8.70 33.66 8.89
CA ASP A 502 -8.43 34.08 7.51
C ASP A 502 -7.38 33.19 6.83
N GLN A 503 -6.27 32.92 7.52
CA GLN A 503 -5.20 32.07 6.98
C GLN A 503 -5.67 30.61 6.82
N ALA A 504 -6.47 30.12 7.76
CA ALA A 504 -7.12 28.81 7.63
C ALA A 504 -8.04 28.74 6.39
N CYS A 505 -8.87 29.76 6.17
CA CYS A 505 -9.77 29.84 5.02
C CYS A 505 -9.03 29.92 3.67
N LEU A 506 -7.92 30.67 3.61
CA LEU A 506 -7.06 30.75 2.41
C LEU A 506 -6.46 29.38 2.06
N LEU A 507 -5.82 28.72 3.04
CA LEU A 507 -5.22 27.40 2.86
C LEU A 507 -6.27 26.32 2.57
N GLY A 508 -7.46 26.43 3.16
CA GLY A 508 -8.59 25.57 2.85
C GLY A 508 -9.06 25.72 1.40
N ALA A 509 -9.15 26.95 0.89
CA ALA A 509 -9.56 27.21 -0.49
C ALA A 509 -8.53 26.67 -1.50
N GLU A 510 -7.23 26.87 -1.25
CA GLU A 510 -6.17 26.26 -2.04
C GLU A 510 -6.27 24.72 -2.06
N ALA A 511 -6.54 24.10 -0.91
CA ALA A 511 -6.72 22.65 -0.84
C ALA A 511 -7.99 22.17 -1.56
N ALA A 512 -9.07 22.94 -1.55
CA ALA A 512 -10.30 22.65 -2.28
C ALA A 512 -10.11 22.72 -3.81
N GLN A 513 -9.42 23.76 -4.30
CA GLN A 513 -9.02 23.87 -5.71
C GLN A 513 -8.19 22.65 -6.14
N GLN A 514 -7.16 22.29 -5.36
CA GLN A 514 -6.36 21.11 -5.68
C GLN A 514 -7.18 19.80 -5.61
N ALA A 515 -8.19 19.72 -4.74
CA ALA A 515 -9.05 18.55 -4.64
C ALA A 515 -9.95 18.37 -5.89
N SER A 516 -10.46 19.46 -6.48
CA SER A 516 -11.31 19.39 -7.69
C SER A 516 -10.54 18.94 -8.94
N GLU A 517 -9.22 19.21 -8.98
CA GLU A 517 -8.33 18.80 -10.07
C GLU A 517 -7.90 17.31 -10.02
N MET A 518 -8.21 16.57 -8.94
CA MET A 518 -7.74 15.19 -8.76
C MET A 518 -8.85 14.15 -8.55
N ARG A 519 -8.58 12.91 -8.97
CA ARG A 519 -9.48 11.76 -8.77
C ARG A 519 -9.18 11.04 -7.45
N SER A 520 -9.22 11.78 -6.34
CA SER A 520 -9.05 11.26 -4.97
C SER A 520 -10.26 11.62 -4.10
N VAL A 521 -10.97 10.62 -3.60
CA VAL A 521 -12.09 10.83 -2.66
C VAL A 521 -11.56 11.23 -1.29
N ARG A 522 -10.40 10.69 -0.90
CA ARG A 522 -9.72 11.07 0.35
C ARG A 522 -9.36 12.55 0.37
N ALA A 523 -8.95 13.13 -0.76
CA ALA A 523 -8.70 14.57 -0.86
C ALA A 523 -9.98 15.38 -0.60
N THR A 524 -11.10 15.03 -1.24
CA THR A 524 -12.40 15.66 -1.00
C THR A 524 -12.85 15.51 0.45
N GLU A 525 -12.69 14.33 1.07
CA GLU A 525 -13.09 14.11 2.47
C GLU A 525 -12.19 14.84 3.48
N TYR A 526 -10.90 15.05 3.18
CA TYR A 526 -10.03 15.92 3.97
C TYR A 526 -10.53 17.37 3.95
N VAL A 527 -10.89 17.90 2.77
CA VAL A 527 -11.47 19.24 2.64
C VAL A 527 -12.81 19.33 3.39
N ARG A 528 -13.70 18.34 3.23
CA ARG A 528 -14.98 18.26 3.97
C ARG A 528 -14.83 18.18 5.48
N ASP A 529 -13.77 17.58 6.01
CA ASP A 529 -13.51 17.61 7.45
C ASP A 529 -13.14 19.01 7.93
N PHE A 530 -12.36 19.73 7.14
CA PHE A 530 -12.06 21.14 7.41
C PHE A 530 -13.32 22.02 7.30
N GLU A 531 -14.18 21.81 6.30
CA GLU A 531 -15.47 22.51 6.17
C GLU A 531 -16.37 22.34 7.41
N ARG A 532 -16.47 21.10 7.93
CA ARG A 532 -17.22 20.82 9.17
C ARG A 532 -16.68 21.58 10.37
N ARG A 533 -15.36 21.80 10.45
CA ARG A 533 -14.70 22.57 11.51
C ARG A 533 -14.92 24.08 11.38
N LEU A 534 -15.25 24.58 10.20
CA LEU A 534 -15.62 25.98 9.97
C LEU A 534 -17.08 26.31 10.34
N GLU A 535 -17.94 25.33 10.58
CA GLU A 535 -19.36 25.58 10.87
C GLU A 535 -19.62 26.48 12.11
N PRO A 536 -18.86 26.39 13.23
CA PRO A 536 -18.98 27.36 14.33
C PRO A 536 -18.67 28.81 13.94
N TYR A 537 -18.02 29.02 12.79
CA TYR A 537 -17.56 30.31 12.27
C TYR A 537 -18.29 30.73 10.97
N ARG A 538 -19.41 30.05 10.60
CA ARG A 538 -20.13 30.26 9.33
C ARG A 538 -20.47 31.72 9.00
N ASP A 539 -20.65 32.56 10.02
CA ASP A 539 -21.07 33.96 9.91
C ASP A 539 -19.87 34.94 9.83
N ALA A 540 -18.64 34.43 9.85
CA ALA A 540 -17.43 35.23 9.62
C ALA A 540 -17.21 35.53 8.13
N VAL A 541 -16.64 36.71 7.83
CA VAL A 541 -16.34 37.16 6.46
C VAL A 541 -15.42 36.17 5.74
N ALA A 542 -14.36 35.70 6.41
CA ALA A 542 -13.42 34.72 5.88
C ALA A 542 -14.09 33.41 5.45
N VAL A 543 -15.05 32.91 6.24
CA VAL A 543 -15.75 31.63 5.98
C VAL A 543 -16.75 31.78 4.84
N ARG A 544 -17.44 32.93 4.72
CA ARG A 544 -18.23 33.23 3.52
C ARG A 544 -17.36 33.27 2.26
N GLY A 545 -16.28 34.05 2.28
CA GLY A 545 -15.36 34.13 1.14
C GLY A 545 -14.70 32.79 0.78
N TYR A 546 -14.50 31.90 1.75
CA TYR A 546 -14.11 30.51 1.49
C TYR A 546 -15.24 29.72 0.80
N ARG A 547 -16.47 29.75 1.34
CA ARG A 547 -17.64 29.06 0.77
C ARG A 547 -17.93 29.52 -0.66
N ASP A 548 -17.84 30.83 -0.93
CA ASP A 548 -18.04 31.41 -2.27
C ASP A 548 -16.99 30.87 -3.27
N ARG A 549 -15.72 30.77 -2.86
CA ARG A 549 -14.65 30.18 -3.70
C ARG A 549 -14.85 28.69 -3.95
N VAL A 550 -15.25 27.93 -2.93
CA VAL A 550 -15.49 26.48 -3.09
C VAL A 550 -16.72 26.21 -3.96
N ALA A 551 -17.80 26.98 -3.79
CA ALA A 551 -18.99 26.87 -4.63
C ALA A 551 -18.73 27.21 -6.11
N ALA A 552 -17.70 28.02 -6.40
CA ALA A 552 -17.28 28.30 -7.78
C ALA A 552 -16.52 27.14 -8.46
N LEU A 553 -16.19 26.05 -7.73
CA LEU A 553 -15.47 24.88 -8.27
C LEU A 553 -16.40 23.82 -8.90
N GLY A 554 -17.71 23.91 -8.66
CA GLY A 554 -18.73 22.91 -9.04
C GLY A 554 -19.02 21.88 -7.96
#